data_AF-Q6IV34-F1
#
_entry.id   AF-Q6IV34-F1
#
_cell.length_a   1.000
_cell.length_b   1.000
_cell.length_c   1.000
_cell.angle_alpha   90.00
_cell.angle_beta   90.00
_cell.angle_gamma   90.00
#
_symmetry.space_group_name_H-M   'P 1'
#
loop_
_entity.id
_entity.type
_entity.pdbx_description
1 polymer ?
#
loop_
_entity_poly.entity_id
_entity_poly.type
_entity_poly.pdbx_seq_one_letter_code
_entity_poly.pdbx_strand_id
1 'polypeptide(L)'
;VAVVTGSGRGIGKAMAIELAKRGAKVAVNYANAVEGAEQVVKEIKALGNGSDAHAFKANVGNVEESEKLMDDVVKHFGKLDICCSNSGVVSFGHFKDVTPEEFDRVFTINTRGQFFVAKAAYKRMEMGGRIILMGSITGQAKGVPKHAVYSGSKGAIETFTRCMAIDAGEKRVTVNCVAPGGIKTDMYHAVCREYIPNGDQLSDDQVDEYACTWS
;
A
#
# COMPACT_ATOMS: atom_id res chain seq x y z
N VAL A 1 4.03 -4.49 16.93
CA VAL A 1 2.68 -4.47 16.33
C VAL A 1 2.76 -3.67 15.04
N ALA A 2 2.30 -4.25 13.95
CA ALA A 2 2.31 -3.63 12.63
C ALA A 2 0.90 -3.55 12.08
N VAL A 3 0.54 -2.44 11.45
CA VAL A 3 -0.64 -2.34 10.59
C VAL A 3 -0.21 -2.31 9.13
N VAL A 4 -0.86 -3.12 8.29
CA VAL A 4 -0.63 -3.13 6.85
C VAL A 4 -1.97 -2.89 6.15
N THR A 5 -2.13 -1.75 5.48
CA THR A 5 -3.39 -1.45 4.78
C THR A 5 -3.49 -2.21 3.47
N GLY A 6 -4.66 -2.73 3.13
CA GLY A 6 -4.87 -3.48 1.89
C GLY A 6 -4.07 -4.78 1.85
N SER A 7 -4.00 -5.49 2.98
CA SER A 7 -3.17 -6.66 3.18
C SER A 7 -3.88 -8.01 3.03
N GLY A 8 -5.13 -8.02 2.54
CA GLY A 8 -5.83 -9.25 2.19
C GLY A 8 -5.29 -9.98 0.95
N ARG A 9 -4.43 -9.34 0.14
CA ARG A 9 -3.87 -9.88 -1.10
C ARG A 9 -2.61 -9.14 -1.55
N GLY A 10 -1.95 -9.62 -2.61
CA GLY A 10 -0.83 -8.96 -3.28
C GLY A 10 0.35 -8.63 -2.36
N ILE A 11 1.01 -7.48 -2.61
CA ILE A 11 2.17 -7.02 -1.83
C ILE A 11 1.83 -6.87 -0.34
N GLY A 12 0.65 -6.33 -0.02
CA GLY A 12 0.22 -6.13 1.37
C GLY A 12 0.12 -7.45 2.15
N LYS A 13 -0.38 -8.52 1.51
CA LYS A 13 -0.36 -9.87 2.09
C LYS A 13 1.07 -10.32 2.37
N ALA A 14 1.96 -10.21 1.37
CA ALA A 14 3.35 -10.63 1.53
C ALA A 14 4.07 -9.87 2.67
N MET A 15 3.84 -8.56 2.78
CA MET A 15 4.34 -7.75 3.90
C MET A 15 3.82 -8.25 5.25
N ALA A 16 2.51 -8.51 5.36
CA ALA A 16 1.89 -9.00 6.59
C ALA A 16 2.47 -10.35 7.04
N ILE A 17 2.60 -11.31 6.12
CA ILE A 17 3.20 -12.62 6.40
C ILE A 17 4.66 -12.47 6.82
N GLU A 18 5.45 -11.67 6.11
CA GLU A 18 6.87 -11.49 6.42
C GLU A 18 7.10 -10.81 7.77
N LEU A 19 6.30 -9.80 8.11
CA LEU A 19 6.34 -9.18 9.44
C LEU A 19 6.00 -10.20 10.55
N ALA A 20 5.00 -11.04 10.32
CA ALA A 20 4.61 -12.09 11.27
C ALA A 20 5.68 -13.19 11.42
N LYS A 21 6.34 -13.60 10.33
CA LYS A 21 7.50 -14.53 10.39
C LYS A 21 8.62 -14.00 11.28
N ARG A 22 8.76 -12.67 11.36
CA ARG A 22 9.71 -11.96 12.23
C ARG A 22 9.17 -11.67 13.64
N GLY A 23 8.02 -12.24 14.01
CA GLY A 23 7.44 -12.15 15.36
C GLY A 23 6.50 -10.97 15.59
N ALA A 24 6.12 -10.20 14.56
CA ALA A 24 5.19 -9.09 14.74
C ALA A 24 3.75 -9.61 14.96
N LYS A 25 2.99 -8.95 15.84
CA LYS A 25 1.52 -8.97 15.78
C LYS A 25 1.04 -8.04 14.67
N VAL A 26 0.16 -8.52 13.78
CA VAL A 26 -0.19 -7.82 12.54
C VAL A 26 -1.68 -7.53 12.46
N ALA A 27 -2.01 -6.24 12.31
CA ALA A 27 -3.33 -5.77 11.92
C ALA A 27 -3.46 -5.84 10.39
N VAL A 28 -4.27 -6.80 9.93
CA VAL A 28 -4.54 -7.06 8.51
C VAL A 28 -5.72 -6.21 8.08
N ASN A 29 -5.47 -5.04 7.49
CA ASN A 29 -6.57 -4.20 7.00
C ASN A 29 -7.05 -4.59 5.60
N TYR A 30 -8.37 -4.54 5.40
CA TYR A 30 -9.03 -4.69 4.11
C TYR A 30 -10.19 -3.70 3.97
N ALA A 31 -10.53 -3.31 2.73
CA ALA A 31 -11.75 -2.58 2.43
C ALA A 31 -12.87 -3.54 1.99
N ASN A 32 -12.58 -4.38 0.98
CA ASN A 32 -13.58 -5.24 0.33
C ASN A 32 -13.24 -6.75 0.39
N ALA A 33 -11.96 -7.12 0.56
CA ALA A 33 -11.50 -8.52 0.47
C ALA A 33 -11.50 -9.21 1.85
N VAL A 34 -12.69 -9.53 2.37
CA VAL A 34 -12.82 -10.15 3.70
C VAL A 34 -12.20 -11.55 3.75
N GLU A 35 -12.48 -12.39 2.76
CA GLU A 35 -11.97 -13.77 2.71
C GLU A 35 -10.45 -13.79 2.61
N GLY A 36 -9.88 -12.89 1.80
CA GLY A 36 -8.44 -12.72 1.68
C GLY A 36 -7.80 -12.30 3.01
N ALA A 37 -8.40 -11.35 3.72
CA ALA A 37 -7.92 -10.91 5.02
C ALA A 37 -8.00 -12.02 6.09
N GLU A 38 -9.11 -12.75 6.14
CA GLU A 38 -9.29 -13.89 7.04
C GLU A 38 -8.28 -15.00 6.76
N GLN A 39 -8.00 -15.29 5.49
CA GLN A 39 -7.00 -16.28 5.10
C GLN A 39 -5.60 -15.86 5.54
N VAL A 40 -5.23 -14.58 5.40
CA VAL A 40 -3.95 -14.05 5.87
C VAL A 40 -3.83 -14.18 7.38
N VAL A 41 -4.90 -13.87 8.13
CA VAL A 41 -4.92 -14.05 9.60
C VAL A 41 -4.70 -15.52 9.98
N LYS A 42 -5.38 -16.46 9.31
CA LYS A 42 -5.20 -17.90 9.54
C LYS A 42 -3.75 -18.33 9.26
N GLU A 43 -3.19 -17.88 8.13
CA GLU A 43 -1.81 -18.17 7.72
C GLU A 43 -0.79 -17.66 8.75
N ILE A 44 -0.97 -16.43 9.26
CA ILE A 44 -0.11 -15.86 10.31
C ILE A 44 -0.20 -16.68 11.60
N LYS A 45 -1.41 -16.99 12.06
CA LYS A 45 -1.60 -17.77 13.30
C LYS A 45 -1.02 -19.18 13.21
N ALA A 46 -1.01 -19.77 12.00
CA ALA A 46 -0.42 -21.08 11.76
C ALA A 46 1.13 -21.10 11.82
N LEU A 47 1.81 -19.94 11.85
CA LEU A 47 3.27 -19.89 11.95
C LEU A 47 3.82 -20.44 13.28
N GLY A 48 3.02 -20.44 14.36
CA GLY A 48 3.40 -21.02 15.65
C GLY A 48 4.60 -20.35 16.34
N ASN A 49 5.01 -19.15 15.92
CA ASN A 49 6.22 -18.45 16.37
C ASN A 49 5.93 -17.31 17.38
N GLY A 50 4.74 -17.29 17.98
CA GLY A 50 4.30 -16.23 18.90
C GLY A 50 3.80 -14.94 18.23
N SER A 51 3.81 -14.87 16.88
CA SER A 51 3.07 -13.84 16.16
C SER A 51 1.56 -14.03 16.31
N ASP A 52 0.81 -12.96 16.04
CA ASP A 52 -0.65 -12.96 16.09
C ASP A 52 -1.18 -12.03 14.99
N ALA A 53 -2.44 -12.20 14.60
CA ALA A 53 -3.08 -11.33 13.63
C ALA A 53 -4.57 -11.16 13.86
N HIS A 54 -5.08 -10.01 13.45
CA HIS A 54 -6.50 -9.70 13.45
C HIS A 54 -6.86 -8.88 12.20
N ALA A 55 -8.02 -9.15 11.63
CA ALA A 55 -8.50 -8.47 10.44
C ALA A 55 -9.30 -7.22 10.82
N PHE A 56 -9.05 -6.09 10.16
CA PHE A 56 -9.74 -4.83 10.41
C PHE A 56 -10.32 -4.26 9.11
N LYS A 57 -11.64 -4.11 9.05
CA LYS A 57 -12.29 -3.46 7.91
C LYS A 57 -12.16 -1.94 8.00
N ALA A 58 -11.53 -1.32 7.01
CA ALA A 58 -11.50 0.12 6.85
C ALA A 58 -11.12 0.50 5.41
N ASN A 59 -11.84 1.48 4.84
CA ASN A 59 -11.53 2.11 3.57
C ASN A 59 -10.62 3.34 3.80
N VAL A 60 -9.40 3.28 3.29
CA VAL A 60 -8.42 4.37 3.42
C VAL A 60 -8.82 5.67 2.69
N GLY A 61 -9.78 5.62 1.77
CA GLY A 61 -10.36 6.83 1.17
C GLY A 61 -11.22 7.64 2.15
N ASN A 62 -11.67 7.02 3.24
CA ASN A 62 -12.41 7.63 4.34
C ASN A 62 -11.45 7.92 5.51
N VAL A 63 -11.41 9.18 5.96
CA VAL A 63 -10.43 9.62 6.98
C VAL A 63 -10.85 9.12 8.36
N GLU A 64 -12.15 9.16 8.64
CA GLU A 64 -12.75 8.69 9.89
C GLU A 64 -12.51 7.20 10.08
N GLU A 65 -12.64 6.40 9.01
CA GLU A 65 -12.32 4.97 9.04
C GLU A 65 -10.82 4.71 9.27
N SER A 66 -9.93 5.57 8.74
CA SER A 66 -8.49 5.46 8.95
C SER A 66 -8.08 5.80 10.39
N GLU A 67 -8.70 6.82 11.00
CA GLU A 67 -8.51 7.14 12.41
C GLU A 67 -9.01 6.00 13.30
N LYS A 68 -10.24 5.51 13.04
CA LYS A 68 -10.84 4.39 13.76
C LYS A 68 -10.01 3.10 13.65
N LEU A 69 -9.44 2.81 12.48
CA LEU A 69 -8.54 1.68 12.28
C LEU A 69 -7.38 1.72 13.26
N MET A 70 -6.71 2.87 13.41
CA MET A 70 -5.56 2.98 14.32
C MET A 70 -5.97 2.85 15.78
N ASP A 71 -7.11 3.43 16.16
CA ASP A 71 -7.67 3.29 17.51
C ASP A 71 -8.02 1.83 17.84
N ASP A 72 -8.66 1.12 16.91
CA ASP A 72 -9.02 -0.28 17.07
C ASP A 72 -7.77 -1.17 17.15
N VAL A 73 -6.72 -0.87 16.39
CA VAL A 73 -5.42 -1.58 16.43
C VAL A 73 -4.74 -1.41 17.79
N VAL A 74 -4.66 -0.18 18.29
CA VAL A 74 -4.09 0.09 19.62
C VAL A 74 -4.94 -0.57 20.72
N LYS A 75 -6.28 -0.49 20.62
CA LYS A 75 -7.18 -1.15 21.57
C LYS A 75 -6.99 -2.67 21.59
N HIS A 76 -6.80 -3.29 20.43
CA HIS A 76 -6.68 -4.74 20.32
C HIS A 76 -5.29 -5.25 20.73
N PHE A 77 -4.22 -4.60 20.26
CA PHE A 77 -2.85 -5.08 20.47
C PHE A 77 -2.06 -4.32 21.54
N GLY A 78 -2.63 -3.26 22.11
CA GLY A 78 -2.05 -2.41 23.16
C GLY A 78 -1.09 -1.32 22.65
N LYS A 79 -0.67 -1.37 21.38
CA LYS A 79 0.29 -0.41 20.80
C LYS A 79 0.31 -0.45 19.27
N LEU A 80 0.97 0.54 18.67
CA LEU A 80 1.31 0.58 17.25
C LEU A 80 2.79 0.97 17.07
N ASP A 81 3.58 0.09 16.46
CA ASP A 81 5.03 0.33 16.24
C ASP A 81 5.34 0.56 14.75
N ILE A 82 4.62 -0.09 13.82
CA ILE A 82 4.89 -0.07 12.38
C ILE A 82 3.59 0.19 11.60
N CYS A 83 3.63 1.11 10.64
CA CYS A 83 2.55 1.35 9.69
C CYS A 83 3.08 1.20 8.26
N CYS A 84 2.53 0.22 7.52
CA CYS A 84 2.75 0.05 6.09
C CYS A 84 1.50 0.54 5.33
N SER A 85 1.55 1.77 4.83
CA SER A 85 0.48 2.38 4.03
C SER A 85 0.56 1.89 2.58
N ASN A 86 0.00 0.70 2.35
CA ASN A 86 0.13 -0.07 1.10
C ASN A 86 -1.09 0.02 0.18
N SER A 87 -2.28 0.35 0.69
CA SER A 87 -3.51 0.36 -0.11
C SER A 87 -3.38 1.27 -1.32
N GLY A 88 -3.83 0.79 -2.49
CA GLY A 88 -3.79 1.58 -3.71
C GLY A 88 -4.61 0.98 -4.84
N VAL A 89 -4.90 1.83 -5.81
CA VAL A 89 -5.58 1.50 -7.08
C VAL A 89 -4.72 1.95 -8.25
N VAL A 90 -4.83 1.25 -9.38
CA VAL A 90 -4.16 1.62 -10.63
C VAL A 90 -5.18 2.22 -11.61
N SER A 91 -4.70 3.03 -12.54
CA SER A 91 -5.52 3.66 -13.58
C SER A 91 -4.71 3.90 -14.84
N PHE A 92 -5.30 3.62 -16.00
CA PHE A 92 -4.79 3.96 -17.32
C PHE A 92 -5.85 4.75 -18.09
N GLY A 93 -5.41 5.82 -18.76
CA GLY A 93 -6.24 6.72 -19.54
C GLY A 93 -5.40 7.85 -20.13
N HIS A 94 -5.63 8.19 -21.40
CA HIS A 94 -4.99 9.37 -21.98
C HIS A 94 -5.51 10.61 -21.25
N PHE A 95 -4.64 11.57 -20.90
CA PHE A 95 -5.02 12.70 -20.04
C PHE A 95 -6.22 13.52 -20.58
N LYS A 96 -6.39 13.57 -21.91
CA LYS A 96 -7.54 14.19 -22.58
C LYS A 96 -8.90 13.56 -22.25
N ASP A 97 -8.91 12.30 -21.83
CA ASP A 97 -10.11 11.48 -21.59
C ASP A 97 -10.33 11.21 -20.09
N VAL A 98 -9.44 11.68 -19.21
CA VAL A 98 -9.57 11.49 -17.76
C VAL A 98 -10.72 12.35 -17.25
N THR A 99 -11.69 11.71 -16.60
CA THR A 99 -12.78 12.43 -15.94
C THR A 99 -12.36 12.88 -14.52
N PRO A 100 -13.00 13.92 -13.96
CA PRO A 100 -12.77 14.32 -12.57
C PRO A 100 -12.97 13.18 -11.58
N GLU A 101 -13.99 12.33 -11.79
CA GLU A 101 -14.32 11.23 -10.90
C GLU A 101 -13.20 10.17 -10.85
N GLU A 102 -12.58 9.87 -11.99
CA GLU A 102 -11.46 8.94 -12.06
C GLU A 102 -10.20 9.53 -11.42
N PHE A 103 -9.94 10.81 -11.66
CA PHE A 103 -8.85 11.54 -10.98
C PHE A 103 -9.04 11.47 -9.46
N ASP A 104 -10.23 11.85 -8.98
CA ASP A 104 -10.57 11.89 -7.57
C ASP A 104 -10.52 10.51 -6.94
N ARG A 105 -11.01 9.46 -7.62
CA ARG A 105 -10.92 8.08 -7.13
C ARG A 105 -9.48 7.67 -6.86
N VAL A 106 -8.58 7.93 -7.81
CA VAL A 106 -7.16 7.55 -7.70
C VAL A 106 -6.48 8.39 -6.62
N PHE A 107 -6.61 9.72 -6.63
CA PHE A 107 -5.94 10.59 -5.66
C PHE A 107 -6.50 10.45 -4.25
N THR A 108 -7.82 10.19 -4.11
CA THR A 108 -8.45 9.96 -2.80
C THR A 108 -7.86 8.74 -2.11
N ILE A 109 -7.61 7.65 -2.85
CA ILE A 109 -7.08 6.41 -2.27
C ILE A 109 -5.55 6.49 -2.17
N ASN A 110 -4.87 6.75 -3.29
CA ASN A 110 -3.42 6.61 -3.39
C ASN A 110 -2.66 7.71 -2.67
N THR A 111 -3.20 8.92 -2.61
CA THR A 111 -2.48 10.10 -2.13
C THR A 111 -3.09 10.62 -0.82
N ARG A 112 -4.36 11.05 -0.86
CA ARG A 112 -5.06 11.56 0.33
C ARG A 112 -5.18 10.48 1.40
N GLY A 113 -5.58 9.26 1.01
CA GLY A 113 -5.70 8.13 1.92
C GLY A 113 -4.38 7.80 2.60
N GLN A 114 -3.28 7.66 1.84
CA GLN A 114 -1.96 7.39 2.42
C GLN A 114 -1.51 8.51 3.37
N PHE A 115 -1.78 9.77 3.06
CA PHE A 115 -1.47 10.90 3.94
C PHE A 115 -2.18 10.77 5.29
N PHE A 116 -3.50 10.54 5.29
CA PHE A 116 -4.28 10.46 6.53
C PHE A 116 -4.04 9.16 7.30
N VAL A 117 -3.74 8.05 6.63
CA VAL A 117 -3.25 6.83 7.29
C VAL A 117 -1.95 7.10 8.04
N ALA A 118 -0.97 7.76 7.41
CA ALA A 118 0.29 8.09 8.04
C ALA A 118 0.11 9.03 9.24
N LYS A 119 -0.72 10.07 9.09
CA LYS A 119 -1.08 11.00 10.17
C LYS A 119 -1.75 10.27 11.34
N ALA A 120 -2.75 9.43 11.07
CA ALA A 120 -3.46 8.67 12.09
C ALA A 120 -2.50 7.74 12.85
N ALA A 121 -1.63 7.02 12.12
CA ALA A 121 -0.62 6.16 12.71
C ALA A 121 0.36 6.93 13.60
N TYR A 122 0.92 8.04 13.09
CA TYR A 122 1.86 8.90 13.84
C TYR A 122 1.29 9.39 15.17
N LYS A 123 0.01 9.76 15.21
CA LYS A 123 -0.67 10.18 16.45
C LYS A 123 -0.72 9.07 17.50
N ARG A 124 -0.78 7.81 17.11
CA ARG A 124 -0.89 6.63 17.99
C ARG A 124 0.43 5.91 18.26
N MET A 125 1.47 6.23 17.49
CA MET A 125 2.80 5.71 17.72
C MET A 125 3.46 6.39 18.91
N GLU A 126 4.15 5.56 19.70
CA GLU A 126 5.11 6.00 20.70
C GLU A 126 6.46 6.34 20.06
N MET A 127 7.43 6.74 20.89
CA MET A 127 8.80 7.02 20.45
C MET A 127 9.39 5.84 19.66
N GLY A 128 9.97 6.14 18.50
CA GLY A 128 10.70 5.15 17.72
C GLY A 128 9.85 4.31 16.76
N GLY A 129 8.63 4.73 16.42
CA GLY A 129 7.80 4.06 15.42
C GLY A 129 8.36 4.08 13.97
N ARG A 130 7.70 3.38 13.06
CA ARG A 130 8.10 3.26 11.64
C ARG A 130 6.89 3.45 10.73
N ILE A 131 6.97 4.39 9.79
CA ILE A 131 5.99 4.59 8.72
C ILE A 131 6.66 4.27 7.38
N ILE A 132 6.03 3.38 6.61
CA ILE A 132 6.44 2.99 5.27
C ILE A 132 5.28 3.29 4.33
N LEU A 133 5.51 4.22 3.40
CA LEU A 133 4.56 4.60 2.37
C LEU A 133 4.83 3.82 1.07
N MET A 134 3.78 3.63 0.29
CA MET A 134 3.85 2.91 -0.97
C MET A 134 3.85 3.87 -2.16
N GLY A 135 5.04 4.10 -2.71
CA GLY A 135 5.25 4.75 -3.99
C GLY A 135 5.09 3.78 -5.17
N SER A 136 5.82 4.05 -6.24
CA SER A 136 5.98 3.18 -7.42
C SER A 136 7.12 3.73 -8.26
N ILE A 137 7.79 2.88 -9.05
CA ILE A 137 8.72 3.35 -10.09
C ILE A 137 8.07 4.38 -11.02
N THR A 138 6.76 4.31 -11.23
CA THR A 138 6.02 5.27 -12.07
C THR A 138 6.03 6.69 -11.51
N GLY A 139 6.27 6.87 -10.20
CA GLY A 139 6.48 8.18 -9.59
C GLY A 139 7.75 8.90 -10.10
N GLN A 140 8.70 8.14 -10.66
CA GLN A 140 9.98 8.64 -11.21
C GLN A 140 10.15 8.34 -12.70
N ALA A 141 9.31 7.46 -13.27
CA ALA A 141 9.47 6.97 -14.63
C ALA A 141 9.44 8.12 -15.65
N LYS A 142 10.31 8.05 -16.66
CA LYS A 142 10.43 9.08 -17.73
C LYS A 142 9.26 9.12 -18.71
N GLY A 143 8.26 8.24 -18.55
CA GLY A 143 7.00 8.30 -19.29
C GLY A 143 6.40 6.93 -19.57
N VAL A 144 5.41 6.52 -18.77
CA VAL A 144 4.46 5.46 -19.13
C VAL A 144 3.26 6.13 -19.82
N PRO A 145 2.96 5.82 -21.09
CA PRO A 145 1.83 6.43 -21.80
C PRO A 145 0.52 6.21 -21.07
N LYS A 146 -0.40 7.18 -21.17
CA LYS A 146 -1.76 7.09 -20.61
C LYS A 146 -1.77 6.79 -19.09
N HIS A 147 -0.75 7.23 -18.35
CA HIS A 147 -0.60 6.83 -16.94
C HIS A 147 -0.40 8.00 -15.97
N ALA A 148 -0.72 9.22 -16.41
CA ALA A 148 -0.43 10.46 -15.68
C ALA A 148 -1.08 10.52 -14.29
N VAL A 149 -2.34 10.08 -14.16
CA VAL A 149 -3.10 10.13 -12.90
C VAL A 149 -2.46 9.24 -11.83
N TYR A 150 -2.21 7.96 -12.15
CA TYR A 150 -1.57 7.03 -11.22
C TYR A 150 -0.14 7.46 -10.89
N SER A 151 0.67 7.77 -11.92
CA SER A 151 2.06 8.17 -11.76
C SER A 151 2.18 9.43 -10.89
N GLY A 152 1.35 10.44 -11.13
CA GLY A 152 1.27 11.64 -10.30
C GLY A 152 0.86 11.35 -8.86
N SER A 153 -0.13 10.46 -8.66
CA SER A 153 -0.58 10.06 -7.33
C SER A 153 0.54 9.38 -6.50
N LYS A 154 1.45 8.66 -7.16
CA LYS A 154 2.60 7.98 -6.55
C LYS A 154 3.83 8.89 -6.42
N GLY A 155 4.05 9.81 -7.35
CA GLY A 155 5.09 10.84 -7.22
C GLY A 155 4.88 11.75 -6.00
N ALA A 156 3.62 12.08 -5.68
CA ALA A 156 3.29 12.84 -4.47
C ALA A 156 3.78 12.16 -3.16
N ILE A 157 3.80 10.83 -3.12
CA ILE A 157 4.18 10.05 -1.94
C ILE A 157 5.65 10.24 -1.58
N GLU A 158 6.52 10.44 -2.56
CA GLU A 158 7.94 10.69 -2.31
C GLU A 158 8.16 12.04 -1.64
N THR A 159 7.40 13.07 -2.05
CA THR A 159 7.44 14.39 -1.40
C THR A 159 6.86 14.32 0.01
N PHE A 160 5.72 13.64 0.20
CA PHE A 160 5.19 13.40 1.55
C PHE A 160 6.21 12.70 2.45
N THR A 161 6.92 11.70 1.93
CA THR A 161 7.95 10.99 2.68
C THR A 161 9.04 11.93 3.20
N ARG A 162 9.60 12.78 2.32
CA ARG A 162 10.66 13.73 2.71
C ARG A 162 10.18 14.73 3.75
N CYS A 163 9.00 15.31 3.58
CA CYS A 163 8.47 16.29 4.52
C CYS A 163 8.04 15.65 5.86
N MET A 164 7.29 14.56 5.81
CA MET A 164 6.82 13.86 7.02
C MET A 164 7.98 13.29 7.84
N ALA A 165 9.10 12.90 7.22
CA ALA A 165 10.28 12.45 7.96
C ALA A 165 10.87 13.55 8.86
N ILE A 166 10.77 14.82 8.44
CA ILE A 166 11.21 15.98 9.24
C ILE A 166 10.25 16.16 10.42
N ASP A 167 8.94 16.23 10.15
CA ASP A 167 7.92 16.43 11.18
C ASP A 167 7.92 15.29 12.23
N ALA A 168 8.12 14.05 11.78
CA ALA A 168 8.12 12.87 12.63
C ALA A 168 9.37 12.71 13.51
N GLY A 169 10.38 13.57 13.31
CA GLY A 169 11.64 13.54 14.04
C GLY A 169 11.48 13.73 15.55
N GLU A 170 10.48 14.52 15.98
CA GLU A 170 10.21 14.74 17.42
C GLU A 170 9.91 13.43 18.17
N LYS A 171 9.24 12.48 17.51
CA LYS A 171 8.96 11.14 18.07
C LYS A 171 10.01 10.09 17.70
N ARG A 172 11.11 10.48 17.04
CA ARG A 172 12.08 9.53 16.43
C ARG A 172 11.39 8.49 15.54
N VAL A 173 10.27 8.86 14.92
CA VAL A 173 9.57 8.02 13.96
C VAL A 173 10.24 8.22 12.61
N THR A 174 10.61 7.13 11.95
CA THR A 174 11.14 7.23 10.58
C THR A 174 10.00 7.12 9.58
N VAL A 175 10.03 7.95 8.53
CA VAL A 175 9.10 7.86 7.40
C VAL A 175 9.90 7.57 6.14
N ASN A 176 9.58 6.46 5.46
CA ASN A 176 10.25 6.04 4.23
C ASN A 176 9.23 5.65 3.16
N CYS A 177 9.66 5.65 1.90
CA CYS A 177 8.87 5.21 0.76
C CYS A 177 9.55 4.01 0.11
N VAL A 178 8.78 2.98 -0.21
CA VAL A 178 9.21 1.93 -1.15
C VAL A 178 8.58 2.19 -2.51
N ALA A 179 9.35 2.07 -3.58
CA ALA A 179 8.92 2.33 -4.95
C ALA A 179 9.12 1.07 -5.82
N PRO A 180 8.19 0.10 -5.79
CA PRO A 180 8.33 -1.14 -6.55
C PRO A 180 8.27 -0.91 -8.06
N GLY A 181 8.96 -1.80 -8.80
CA GLY A 181 8.72 -2.05 -10.23
C GLY A 181 7.49 -2.94 -10.46
N GLY A 182 7.47 -3.69 -11.56
CA GLY A 182 6.40 -4.67 -11.83
C GLY A 182 6.48 -5.86 -10.85
N ILE A 183 5.45 -6.06 -10.02
CA ILE A 183 5.39 -7.17 -9.06
C ILE A 183 4.19 -8.07 -9.35
N LYS A 184 4.44 -9.36 -9.61
CA LYS A 184 3.40 -10.36 -9.89
C LYS A 184 2.38 -10.43 -8.75
N THR A 185 1.21 -9.86 -9.02
CA THR A 185 0.04 -9.72 -8.15
C THR A 185 -1.19 -9.63 -9.05
N ASP A 186 -2.41 -9.69 -8.50
CA ASP A 186 -3.62 -9.48 -9.32
C ASP A 186 -3.60 -8.12 -10.03
N MET A 187 -3.01 -7.08 -9.42
CA MET A 187 -2.86 -5.77 -10.06
C MET A 187 -1.95 -5.86 -11.28
N TYR A 188 -0.82 -6.57 -11.17
CA TYR A 188 0.06 -6.81 -12.32
C TYR A 188 -0.67 -7.60 -13.41
N HIS A 189 -1.33 -8.72 -13.09
CA HIS A 189 -2.02 -9.51 -14.09
C HIS A 189 -3.14 -8.73 -14.81
N ALA A 190 -3.80 -7.80 -14.10
CA ALA A 190 -4.86 -6.98 -14.67
C ALA A 190 -4.36 -5.93 -15.67
N VAL A 191 -3.15 -5.36 -15.48
CA VAL A 191 -2.73 -4.17 -16.26
C VAL A 191 -1.30 -4.24 -16.82
N CYS A 192 -0.54 -5.33 -16.65
CA CYS A 192 0.86 -5.39 -17.09
C CYS A 192 1.03 -5.05 -18.58
N ARG A 193 0.11 -5.54 -19.42
CA ARG A 193 0.09 -5.26 -20.86
C ARG A 193 0.08 -3.78 -21.21
N GLU A 194 -0.59 -2.95 -20.41
CA GLU A 194 -0.69 -1.50 -20.62
C GLU A 194 0.67 -0.78 -20.47
N TYR A 195 1.62 -1.41 -19.77
CA TYR A 195 2.98 -0.89 -19.60
C TYR A 195 3.93 -1.29 -20.75
N ILE A 196 3.55 -2.25 -21.59
CA ILE A 196 4.39 -2.76 -22.67
C ILE A 196 3.95 -2.12 -24.00
N PRO A 197 4.87 -1.54 -24.79
CA PRO A 197 4.56 -1.10 -26.14
C PRO A 197 3.95 -2.25 -26.97
N ASN A 198 2.73 -2.06 -27.48
CA ASN A 198 1.94 -3.09 -28.17
C ASN A 198 1.69 -4.35 -27.32
N GLY A 199 1.59 -4.21 -25.99
CA GLY A 199 1.36 -5.33 -25.06
C GLY A 199 0.03 -6.04 -25.25
N ASP A 200 -0.93 -5.41 -25.93
CA ASP A 200 -2.19 -6.02 -26.39
C ASP A 200 -1.98 -7.14 -27.42
N GLN A 201 -0.81 -7.18 -28.07
CA GLN A 201 -0.45 -8.19 -29.07
C GLN A 201 0.37 -9.36 -28.50
N LEU A 202 0.70 -9.32 -27.20
CA LEU A 202 1.57 -10.30 -26.55
C LEU A 202 0.78 -11.38 -25.79
N SER A 203 1.27 -12.62 -25.85
CA SER A 203 0.81 -13.71 -24.97
C SER A 203 1.18 -13.44 -23.50
N ASP A 204 0.56 -14.15 -22.55
CA ASP A 204 0.91 -14.01 -21.12
C ASP A 204 2.39 -14.32 -20.86
N ASP A 205 2.96 -15.33 -21.52
CA ASP A 205 4.38 -15.69 -21.37
C ASP A 205 5.30 -14.58 -21.90
N GLN A 206 4.95 -13.97 -23.04
CA GLN A 206 5.70 -12.85 -23.61
C GLN A 206 5.63 -11.60 -22.75
N VAL A 207 4.46 -11.33 -22.15
CA VAL A 207 4.28 -10.24 -21.17
C VAL A 207 5.18 -10.47 -19.96
N ASP A 208 5.21 -11.69 -19.43
CA ASP A 208 6.05 -12.04 -18.29
C ASP A 208 7.55 -11.97 -18.61
N GLU A 209 7.97 -12.45 -19.79
CA GLU A 209 9.36 -12.34 -20.25
C GLU A 209 9.79 -10.87 -20.40
N TYR A 210 8.93 -10.03 -20.97
CA TYR A 210 9.21 -8.60 -21.11
C TYR A 210 9.29 -7.92 -19.74
N ALA A 211 8.35 -8.20 -18.83
CA ALA A 211 8.33 -7.59 -17.50
C ALA A 211 9.55 -7.97 -16.65
N CYS A 212 10.14 -9.15 -16.88
CA CYS A 212 11.40 -9.55 -16.24
C CYS A 212 12.58 -8.64 -16.60
N THR A 213 12.50 -7.85 -17.67
CA THR A 213 13.55 -6.88 -18.03
C THR A 213 13.48 -5.57 -17.23
N TRP A 214 12.44 -5.37 -16.42
CA TRP A 214 12.21 -4.14 -15.65
C TRP A 214 12.77 -4.17 -14.22
N SER A 215 13.51 -5.23 -13.87
CA SER A 215 14.15 -5.41 -12.57
C SER A 215 15.64 -5.14 -12.60
#